data_AF-A0A0A7D7A8-F1
#
_entry.id   AF-A0A0A7D7A8-F1
#
_cell.length_a   1.000
_cell.length_b   1.000
_cell.length_c   1.000
_cell.angle_alpha   90.00
_cell.angle_beta   90.00
_cell.angle_gamma   90.00
#
_symmetry.space_group_name_H-M   'P 1'
#
loop_
_entity.id
_entity.type
_entity.pdbx_description
1 polymer ?
#
loop_
_entity_poly.entity_id
_entity_poly.type
_entity_poly.pdbx_seq_one_letter_code
_entity_poly.pdbx_strand_id
1 'polypeptide(L)'
;TAFLYGDLNEEIYLDLPEGYKSDTNKNIVCKLNRSLYDLKQSPRCWNSKFVKFLNSFNFKSLQGDTCIFVGNVKDCEVYLAL
;
A
#
# COMPACT_ATOMS: atom_id res chain seq x y z
N THR A 1 6.04 1.96 -8.00
CA THR A 1 4.59 1.68 -8.07
C THR A 1 4.02 0.93 -6.87
N ALA A 2 4.83 0.53 -5.87
CA ALA A 2 4.38 -0.18 -4.67
C ALA A 2 3.18 0.50 -3.96
N PHE A 3 3.25 1.80 -3.69
CA PHE A 3 2.22 2.52 -2.95
C PHE A 3 0.84 2.50 -3.61
N LEU A 4 0.75 2.41 -4.94
CA LEU A 4 -0.54 2.36 -5.67
C LEU A 4 -1.37 1.11 -5.36
N TYR A 5 -0.78 0.10 -4.71
CA TYR A 5 -1.48 -1.12 -4.33
C TYR A 5 -2.02 -1.09 -2.90
N GLY A 6 -1.59 -0.14 -2.07
CA GLY A 6 -2.06 -0.01 -0.70
C GLY A 6 -3.56 0.31 -0.63
N ASP A 7 -4.25 -0.39 0.27
CA ASP A 7 -5.65 -0.13 0.56
C ASP A 7 -5.76 1.10 1.48
N LEU A 8 -6.65 2.03 1.14
CA LEU A 8 -6.97 3.17 1.98
C LEU A 8 -8.04 2.76 3.00
N ASN A 9 -7.75 2.99 4.28
CA ASN A 9 -8.75 2.80 5.36
C ASN A 9 -9.67 4.02 5.50
N GLU A 10 -9.30 5.15 4.91
CA GLU A 10 -9.96 6.45 5.02
C GLU A 10 -10.44 6.89 3.64
N GLU A 11 -11.52 7.65 3.59
CA GLU A 11 -11.93 8.31 2.36
C GLU A 11 -11.12 9.60 2.16
N ILE A 12 -10.34 9.65 1.09
CA ILE A 12 -9.52 10.81 0.74
C ILE A 12 -10.02 11.39 -0.57
N TYR A 13 -10.29 12.68 -0.55
CA TYR A 13 -10.64 13.47 -1.71
C TYR A 13 -9.52 14.46 -2.01
N LEU A 14 -9.20 14.63 -3.29
CA LEU A 14 -8.22 15.60 -3.78
C LEU A 14 -8.90 16.59 -4.70
N ASP A 15 -8.36 17.80 -4.76
CA ASP A 15 -8.69 18.73 -5.81
C ASP A 15 -8.26 18.18 -7.17
N LEU A 16 -8.95 18.64 -8.21
CA LEU A 16 -8.63 18.26 -9.58
C LEU A 16 -7.21 18.73 -9.94
N PRO A 17 -6.42 17.91 -10.63
CA PRO A 17 -5.06 18.28 -11.02
C PRO A 17 -5.05 19.45 -11.99
N GLU A 18 -3.99 20.25 -11.93
CA GLU A 18 -3.76 21.33 -12.89
C GLU A 18 -3.77 20.78 -14.33
N GLY A 19 -4.55 21.42 -15.21
CA GLY A 19 -4.75 20.97 -16.59
C GLY A 19 -6.05 20.22 -16.84
N TYR A 20 -6.77 19.81 -15.79
CA TYR A 20 -8.14 19.33 -15.94
C TYR A 20 -9.10 20.51 -16.11
N LYS A 21 -9.58 20.74 -17.33
CA LYS A 21 -10.58 21.77 -17.63
C LYS A 21 -11.95 21.29 -17.19
N SER A 22 -12.39 21.71 -16.00
CA SER A 22 -13.77 21.54 -15.58
C SER A 22 -14.63 22.60 -16.28
N ASP A 23 -15.24 22.25 -17.42
CA ASP A 23 -16.27 23.07 -18.07
C ASP A 23 -17.62 22.98 -17.33
N THR A 24 -17.75 22.08 -16.35
CA THR A 24 -19.01 21.81 -15.64
C THR A 24 -18.75 21.62 -14.14
N ASN A 25 -19.29 22.55 -13.34
CA ASN A 25 -19.37 22.57 -11.87
C ASN A 25 -18.07 22.74 -11.06
N LYS A 26 -18.14 23.72 -10.14
CA LYS A 26 -17.08 24.10 -9.19
C LYS A 26 -16.91 23.14 -8.00
N ASN A 27 -17.76 22.11 -7.87
CA ASN A 27 -17.80 21.20 -6.73
C ASN A 27 -17.42 19.75 -7.10
N ILE A 28 -16.54 19.57 -8.09
CA ILE A 28 -16.02 18.24 -8.45
C ILE A 28 -14.68 18.02 -7.77
N VAL A 29 -14.54 16.87 -7.11
CA VAL A 29 -13.32 16.42 -6.44
C VAL A 29 -12.96 15.01 -6.91
N CYS A 30 -11.69 14.65 -6.83
CA CYS A 30 -11.20 13.30 -7.12
C CYS A 30 -11.24 12.45 -5.85
N LYS A 31 -11.97 11.33 -5.85
CA LYS A 31 -11.88 10.34 -4.77
C LYS A 31 -10.72 9.38 -5.03
N LEU A 32 -9.83 9.22 -4.05
CA LEU A 32 -8.76 8.23 -4.13
C LEU A 32 -9.30 6.84 -3.75
N ASN A 33 -9.12 5.88 -4.66
CA ASN A 33 -9.45 4.47 -4.43
C ASN A 33 -8.29 3.65 -3.87
N ARG A 34 -7.06 4.17 -3.99
CA ARG A 34 -5.79 3.53 -3.60
C ARG A 34 -4.83 4.57 -3.06
N SER A 35 -3.86 4.12 -2.27
CA SER A 35 -2.89 5.04 -1.68
C SER A 35 -1.93 5.61 -2.75
N LEU A 36 -1.76 6.94 -2.76
CA LEU A 36 -0.90 7.66 -3.71
C LEU A 36 0.44 8.01 -3.05
N TYR A 37 1.55 8.02 -3.79
CA TYR A 37 2.93 8.17 -3.26
C TYR A 37 3.11 9.32 -2.26
N ASP A 38 2.42 10.44 -2.45
CA ASP A 38 2.56 11.65 -1.63
C ASP A 38 1.70 11.65 -0.36
N LEU A 39 0.85 10.65 -0.17
CA LEU A 39 0.10 10.51 1.08
C LEU A 39 1.04 10.02 2.19
N LYS A 40 1.02 10.70 3.33
CA LYS A 40 1.81 10.31 4.52
C LYS A 40 1.54 8.87 4.98
N GLN A 41 0.33 8.37 4.75
CA GLN A 41 -0.09 7.00 5.11
C GLN A 41 0.26 5.95 4.05
N SER A 42 0.67 6.33 2.84
CA SER A 42 0.95 5.38 1.76
C SER A 42 1.96 4.28 2.09
N PRO A 43 3.09 4.58 2.75
CA PRO A 43 4.02 3.54 3.17
C PRO A 43 3.38 2.52 4.11
N ARG A 44 2.54 2.99 5.04
CA ARG A 44 1.84 2.11 6.00
C ARG A 44 0.74 1.28 5.34
N CYS A 45 -0.04 1.86 4.45
CA CYS A 45 -1.08 1.17 3.67
C CYS A 45 -0.46 0.05 2.83
N TRP A 46 0.65 0.33 2.17
CA TRP A 46 1.37 -0.67 1.39
C TRP A 46 1.97 -1.77 2.28
N ASN A 47 2.70 -1.41 3.34
CA ASN A 47 3.33 -2.39 4.23
C ASN A 47 2.29 -3.31 4.87
N SER A 48 1.15 -2.77 5.33
CA SER A 48 0.04 -3.56 5.88
C SER A 48 -0.49 -4.58 4.88
N LYS A 49 -0.67 -4.19 3.61
CA LYS A 49 -1.10 -5.10 2.56
C LYS A 49 -0.06 -6.17 2.25
N PHE A 50 1.21 -5.78 2.19
CA PHE A 50 2.32 -6.68 1.92
C PHE A 50 2.48 -7.73 3.03
N VAL A 51 2.45 -7.31 4.30
CA VAL A 51 2.49 -8.21 5.46
C VAL A 51 1.32 -9.19 5.43
N LYS A 52 0.09 -8.72 5.16
CA LYS A 52 -1.08 -9.60 5.03
C LYS A 52 -0.90 -10.62 3.91
N PHE A 53 -0.36 -10.19 2.77
CA PHE A 53 -0.06 -11.07 1.66
C PHE A 53 0.96 -12.15 2.05
N LEU A 54 2.10 -11.77 2.64
CA LEU A 54 3.11 -12.72 3.11
C LEU A 54 2.58 -13.69 4.16
N ASN A 55 1.78 -13.20 5.12
CA ASN A 55 1.14 -14.05 6.12
C ASN A 55 0.24 -15.12 5.48
N SER A 56 -0.40 -14.83 4.34
CA SER A 56 -1.21 -15.82 3.61
C SER A 56 -0.38 -16.96 3.00
N PHE A 57 0.93 -16.75 2.83
CA PHE A 57 1.91 -17.77 2.42
C PHE A 57 2.68 -18.36 3.61
N ASN A 58 2.21 -18.16 4.84
CA ASN A 58 2.88 -18.59 6.09
C ASN A 58 4.28 -17.98 6.32
N PHE A 59 4.60 -16.86 5.67
CA PHE A 59 5.78 -16.08 6.02
C PHE A 59 5.50 -15.27 7.29
N LYS A 60 6.48 -15.21 8.20
CA LYS A 60 6.39 -14.45 9.45
C LYS A 60 7.55 -13.49 9.58
N SER A 61 7.29 -12.29 10.10
CA SER A 61 8.34 -11.33 10.42
C SER A 61 9.23 -11.85 11.55
N LEU A 62 10.53 -11.61 11.44
CA LEU A 62 11.49 -11.94 12.49
C LEU A 62 11.29 -11.02 13.70
N GLN A 63 11.43 -11.55 14.91
CA GLN A 63 11.23 -10.76 16.14
C GLN A 63 12.30 -9.67 16.32
N GLY A 64 13.51 -9.88 15.81
CA GLY A 64 14.61 -8.91 15.87
C GLY A 64 14.61 -7.89 14.72
N ASP A 65 13.91 -8.18 13.62
CA ASP A 65 13.84 -7.30 12.45
C ASP A 65 12.51 -7.50 11.71
N THR A 66 11.66 -6.47 11.75
CA THR A 66 10.34 -6.49 11.11
C THR A 66 10.41 -6.41 9.58
N CYS A 67 11.57 -6.07 9.01
CA CYS A 67 11.80 -6.04 7.58
C CYS A 67 12.21 -7.41 7.01
N ILE A 68 12.52 -8.38 7.87
CA ILE A 68 12.90 -9.74 7.47
C ILE A 68 11.73 -10.69 7.72
N PHE A 69 11.34 -11.46 6.70
CA PHE A 69 10.29 -12.47 6.74
C PHE A 69 10.88 -13.85 6.47
N VAL A 70 10.46 -14.83 7.26
CA VAL A 70 10.90 -16.22 7.16
C VAL A 70 9.71 -17.10 6.85
N GLY A 71 9.86 -18.00 5.87
CA GLY A 71 8.83 -18.98 5.48
C GLY A 71 9.48 -20.26 4.97
N ASN A 72 8.69 -21.34 4.90
CA ASN A 72 9.14 -22.62 4.35
C ASN A 72 8.47 -22.87 3.00
N VAL A 73 9.26 -23.13 1.96
CA VAL A 73 8.79 -23.42 0.61
C VAL A 73 9.50 -24.69 0.14
N LYS A 74 8.75 -25.79 -0.03
CA LYS A 74 9.29 -27.10 -0.46
C LYS A 74 10.45 -27.58 0.42
N ASP A 75 10.26 -27.55 1.74
CA ASP A 75 11.26 -27.92 2.76
C ASP A 75 12.52 -27.05 2.78
N CYS A 76 12.55 -25.95 2.02
CA CYS A 76 13.61 -24.95 2.06
C CYS A 76 13.16 -23.76 2.90
N GLU A 77 14.02 -23.31 3.81
CA GLU A 77 13.80 -22.07 4.54
C GLU A 77 14.16 -20.88 3.63
N VAL A 78 13.21 -19.96 3.46
CA VAL A 78 13.33 -18.79 2.61
C VAL A 78 13.27 -17.55 3.47
N TYR A 79 14.25 -16.67 3.27
CA TYR A 79 14.35 -15.37 3.90
C TYR A 79 14.03 -14.28 2.86
N LEU A 80 13.09 -13.40 3.18
CA LEU A 80 12.73 -12.24 2.38
C LEU A 80 13.04 -10.98 3.17
N ALA A 81 13.87 -10.10 2.63
CA ALA A 81 14.18 -8.80 3.22
C ALA A 81 13.54 -7.68 2.39
N LEU A 82 12.90 -6.74 3.08
CA LEU A 82 12.27 -5.54 2.51
C LEU A 82 13.19 -4.32 2.55
#